data_AF-A0A7C5MHF1-F1
#
_entry.id   AF-A0A7C5MHF1-F1
#
_cell.length_a   1.000
_cell.length_b   1.000
_cell.length_c   1.000
_cell.angle_alpha   90.00
_cell.angle_beta   90.00
_cell.angle_gamma   90.00
#
_symmetry.space_group_name_H-M   'P 1'
#
loop_
_entity.id
_entity.type
_entity.pdbx_description
1 polymer ?
#
loop_
_entity_poly.entity_id
_entity_poly.type
_entity_poly.pdbx_seq_one_letter_code
_entity_poly.pdbx_strand_id
1 'polypeptide(L)'
;MQGRFYVAFALVALAACGGGATTGGKGDPTKEAYPEESSVLDETMQEGVGAEGADVSEATGVDITSEVVQTCASASDCASGLCVPSASGMVCTEGCPKGQCPDGFVCWQGVSGAPPVCVPADGILCWPCRTDDDCKPLSWLVPGHCVEFSGGKGSFCLIPCGTGPCPAGFACRDDGLCGPEASVCECNEVAKGLGLATDCYRTNQSGTCHGTRRCGPEGLGECDAPVPGPEACNGLDDDCDGQTDEDTCDDNNPCTVDTCDKGCVHSPADLPCDDHDQCTLGDHCVDGECRGGQSLDCDDGNVCTTDSCDKTVGCVHVQNHDPCSDGDPCTVGDHCQAGVCIPGDHLVCDDGNVCTDDRCEDGGCVHEPLSGGPCEADQNGCTVGDHCEVGQCVPGQAADCSGLKDACNDGVCVSHGADSYECIRVWANEGAPCDDGLFCTDGESCFQGTCQGGIPIDCSTVAGPCAVG
;
A
#
# COMPACT_ATOMS: atom_id res chain seq x y z
N MET A 1 -43.89 1.27 7.35
CA MET A 1 -43.60 2.71 7.55
C MET A 1 -42.53 3.11 6.54
N GLN A 2 -42.59 4.32 5.98
CA GLN A 2 -41.68 4.76 4.92
C GLN A 2 -40.36 5.25 5.53
N GLY A 3 -39.23 4.91 4.89
CA GLY A 3 -37.89 5.38 5.26
C GLY A 3 -37.07 5.64 4.01
N ARG A 4 -37.32 6.77 3.33
CA ARG A 4 -36.45 7.26 2.25
C ARG A 4 -35.37 8.16 2.87
N PHE A 5 -34.11 7.75 2.78
CA PHE A 5 -32.98 8.65 2.97
C PHE A 5 -32.38 9.01 1.61
N TYR A 6 -32.43 10.30 1.28
CA TYR A 6 -31.57 10.93 0.28
C TYR A 6 -30.43 11.61 1.03
N VAL A 7 -29.19 11.37 0.63
CA VAL A 7 -28.04 12.21 0.99
C VAL A 7 -27.32 12.56 -0.31
N ALA A 8 -26.99 13.84 -0.47
CA ALA A 8 -26.52 14.40 -1.73
C ALA A 8 -25.00 14.22 -1.92
N PHE A 9 -24.59 13.86 -3.14
CA PHE A 9 -23.21 14.05 -3.58
C PHE A 9 -22.99 15.51 -3.97
N ALA A 10 -22.05 16.18 -3.30
CA ALA A 10 -21.63 17.53 -3.65
C ALA A 10 -20.50 17.47 -4.69
N LEU A 11 -20.80 17.87 -5.92
CA LEU A 11 -19.80 18.10 -6.97
C LEU A 11 -19.11 19.45 -6.72
N VAL A 12 -17.82 19.41 -6.35
CA VAL A 12 -16.96 20.60 -6.36
C VAL A 12 -16.33 20.72 -7.74
N ALA A 13 -16.83 21.67 -8.54
CA ALA A 13 -16.19 22.08 -9.78
C ALA A 13 -15.30 23.31 -9.51
N LEU A 14 -14.03 23.23 -9.89
CA LEU A 14 -13.10 24.37 -9.89
C LEU A 14 -12.62 24.63 -11.32
N ALA A 15 -12.96 25.79 -11.87
CA ALA A 15 -12.55 26.24 -13.19
C ALA A 15 -12.31 27.77 -13.21
N ALA A 16 -11.03 28.16 -13.28
CA ALA A 16 -10.49 29.43 -13.81
C ALA A 16 -8.95 29.31 -13.75
N CYS A 17 -8.12 29.43 -14.79
CA CYS A 17 -8.09 30.25 -16.02
C CYS A 17 -7.36 31.60 -15.85
N GLY A 18 -6.38 31.86 -16.72
CA GLY A 18 -5.54 33.07 -16.79
C GLY A 18 -4.18 32.91 -16.08
N GLY A 19 -3.02 33.22 -16.65
CA GLY A 19 -2.70 33.78 -17.97
C GLY A 19 -1.58 34.82 -17.86
N GLY A 20 -0.48 34.65 -18.61
CA GLY A 20 0.66 35.60 -18.60
C GLY A 20 1.75 35.19 -19.59
N ALA A 21 2.26 36.14 -20.39
CA ALA A 21 3.08 35.86 -21.57
C ALA A 21 4.32 36.78 -21.71
N THR A 22 5.12 36.55 -22.77
CA THR A 22 6.21 37.39 -23.33
C THR A 22 7.57 37.32 -22.60
N THR A 23 8.78 37.37 -23.22
CA THR A 23 9.32 37.63 -24.59
C THR A 23 10.56 36.72 -24.87
N GLY A 24 11.19 36.59 -26.07
CA GLY A 24 10.79 36.99 -27.43
C GLY A 24 11.92 37.35 -28.45
N GLY A 25 12.71 36.39 -28.97
CA GLY A 25 13.66 36.56 -30.11
C GLY A 25 15.07 35.95 -29.89
N LYS A 26 15.91 35.66 -30.90
CA LYS A 26 15.89 35.80 -32.37
C LYS A 26 17.01 34.91 -32.99
N GLY A 27 16.87 34.39 -34.22
CA GLY A 27 18.03 33.88 -34.99
C GLY A 27 17.72 32.90 -36.13
N ASP A 28 17.62 33.42 -37.37
CA ASP A 28 17.66 32.69 -38.66
C ASP A 28 18.95 33.18 -39.38
N PRO A 29 19.72 32.33 -40.09
CA PRO A 29 19.47 32.11 -41.53
C PRO A 29 19.75 30.68 -42.04
N THR A 30 18.99 30.21 -43.05
CA THR A 30 19.47 30.10 -44.46
C THR A 30 18.44 29.46 -45.42
N LYS A 31 18.54 29.83 -46.71
CA LYS A 31 17.73 29.32 -47.84
C LYS A 31 18.63 28.64 -48.87
N GLU A 32 18.07 27.74 -49.67
CA GLU A 32 18.18 27.59 -51.16
C GLU A 32 17.51 26.24 -51.53
N ALA A 33 16.50 26.13 -52.42
CA ALA A 33 16.34 26.50 -53.83
C ALA A 33 16.79 25.40 -54.82
N TYR A 34 15.91 25.08 -55.78
CA TYR A 34 16.02 24.02 -56.80
C TYR A 34 17.20 24.22 -57.78
N PRO A 35 17.54 23.18 -58.58
CA PRO A 35 17.07 23.22 -59.98
C PRO A 35 16.64 21.86 -60.58
N GLU A 36 15.92 21.93 -61.70
CA GLU A 36 15.77 20.85 -62.69
C GLU A 36 16.88 20.93 -63.77
N GLU A 37 17.09 19.85 -64.54
CA GLU A 37 17.19 19.87 -66.03
C GLU A 37 17.59 18.50 -66.62
N SER A 38 16.79 18.03 -67.60
CA SER A 38 17.19 17.57 -68.95
C SER A 38 18.33 16.53 -69.18
N SER A 39 18.00 15.43 -69.88
CA SER A 39 18.55 15.16 -71.25
C SER A 39 17.88 13.98 -71.98
N VAL A 40 17.14 14.25 -73.07
CA VAL A 40 17.40 13.97 -74.52
C VAL A 40 17.79 12.51 -74.87
N LEU A 41 16.99 11.76 -75.66
CA LEU A 41 17.02 11.57 -77.14
C LEU A 41 16.00 10.43 -77.48
N ASP A 42 15.36 10.24 -78.63
CA ASP A 42 15.37 10.87 -79.97
C ASP A 42 13.99 10.61 -80.65
N GLU A 43 13.52 11.49 -81.54
CA GLU A 43 12.36 11.25 -82.42
C GLU A 43 12.79 11.33 -83.89
N THR A 44 12.74 10.21 -84.61
CA THR A 44 12.84 10.20 -86.08
C THR A 44 11.58 9.65 -86.72
N MET A 45 10.86 10.50 -87.43
CA MET A 45 9.77 10.11 -88.34
C MET A 45 10.30 9.33 -89.55
N GLN A 46 9.52 8.39 -90.09
CA GLN A 46 9.38 8.32 -91.55
C GLN A 46 8.05 7.69 -92.03
N GLU A 47 7.49 8.26 -93.09
CA GLU A 47 6.27 7.83 -93.80
C GLU A 47 6.56 6.65 -94.76
N GLY A 48 5.55 5.83 -95.15
CA GLY A 48 5.79 4.86 -96.24
C GLY A 48 4.75 3.78 -96.62
N VAL A 49 3.54 4.17 -97.06
CA VAL A 49 2.72 3.59 -98.18
C VAL A 49 2.59 2.05 -98.40
N GLY A 50 1.32 1.58 -98.53
CA GLY A 50 0.91 0.40 -99.37
C GLY A 50 0.20 -0.72 -98.60
N ALA A 51 -1.14 -0.91 -98.72
CA ALA A 51 -1.86 -1.65 -99.78
C ALA A 51 -1.66 -3.19 -99.67
N GLU A 52 -2.63 -4.11 -99.74
CA GLU A 52 -4.07 -4.15 -100.08
C GLU A 52 -4.77 -5.10 -99.04
N GLY A 53 -6.06 -5.07 -98.71
CA GLY A 53 -7.19 -5.31 -99.61
C GLY A 53 -7.56 -6.81 -99.71
N ALA A 54 -8.15 -7.39 -98.66
CA ALA A 54 -8.79 -8.71 -98.70
C ALA A 54 -10.04 -8.74 -97.80
N ASP A 55 -11.20 -8.82 -98.43
CA ASP A 55 -12.53 -8.98 -97.84
C ASP A 55 -12.92 -10.48 -97.83
N VAL A 56 -14.15 -10.82 -97.40
CA VAL A 56 -14.76 -12.16 -97.36
C VAL A 56 -14.27 -13.01 -96.15
N SER A 57 -15.11 -13.53 -95.25
CA SER A 57 -16.57 -13.67 -95.24
C SER A 57 -17.14 -13.73 -93.81
N GLU A 58 -18.44 -13.47 -93.69
CA GLU A 58 -19.27 -13.87 -92.56
C GLU A 58 -19.01 -15.34 -92.16
N ALA A 59 -18.47 -15.55 -90.96
CA ALA A 59 -18.49 -16.86 -90.33
C ALA A 59 -19.93 -17.13 -89.87
N THR A 60 -20.61 -18.02 -90.60
CA THR A 60 -21.91 -18.58 -90.19
C THR A 60 -21.82 -19.11 -88.77
N GLY A 61 -22.81 -18.80 -87.93
CA GLY A 61 -22.80 -19.16 -86.51
C GLY A 61 -22.47 -20.63 -86.28
N VAL A 62 -21.43 -20.88 -85.47
CA VAL A 62 -21.13 -22.21 -84.96
C VAL A 62 -22.15 -22.49 -83.87
N ASP A 63 -23.10 -23.37 -84.18
CA ASP A 63 -24.07 -23.89 -83.24
C ASP A 63 -23.35 -24.78 -82.20
N ILE A 64 -22.92 -24.19 -81.09
CA ILE A 64 -22.46 -24.91 -79.89
C ILE A 64 -23.67 -25.35 -79.04
N THR A 65 -24.57 -26.12 -79.64
CA THR A 65 -25.54 -26.92 -78.89
C THR A 65 -24.85 -28.12 -78.23
N SER A 66 -24.65 -27.98 -76.92
CA SER A 66 -24.35 -29.03 -75.94
C SER A 66 -22.99 -29.78 -76.01
N GLU A 67 -22.28 -29.67 -74.87
CA GLU A 67 -21.56 -30.72 -74.11
C GLU A 67 -20.06 -30.60 -73.83
N VAL A 68 -19.31 -29.64 -74.38
CA VAL A 68 -17.97 -29.29 -73.84
C VAL A 68 -17.70 -27.79 -73.91
N VAL A 69 -17.51 -27.14 -72.77
CA VAL A 69 -16.87 -25.82 -72.69
C VAL A 69 -15.40 -26.00 -73.03
N GLN A 70 -14.97 -25.55 -74.21
CA GLN A 70 -13.59 -25.74 -74.66
C GLN A 70 -12.61 -24.92 -73.80
N THR A 71 -11.62 -25.57 -73.20
CA THR A 71 -10.53 -24.90 -72.48
C THR A 71 -9.50 -24.30 -73.45
N CYS A 72 -8.81 -23.25 -73.03
CA CYS A 72 -7.79 -22.54 -73.80
C CYS A 72 -6.58 -22.19 -72.92
N ALA A 73 -5.42 -21.95 -73.53
CA ALA A 73 -4.29 -21.30 -72.88
C ALA A 73 -4.16 -19.84 -73.32
N SER A 74 -4.73 -19.50 -74.47
CA SER A 74 -4.60 -18.22 -75.16
C SER A 74 -5.81 -17.93 -76.06
N ALA A 75 -5.97 -16.66 -76.45
CA ALA A 75 -7.00 -16.23 -77.38
C ALA A 75 -7.01 -17.01 -78.72
N SER A 76 -5.83 -17.44 -79.20
CA SER A 76 -5.67 -18.19 -80.45
C SER A 76 -6.17 -19.63 -80.40
N ASP A 77 -6.39 -20.20 -79.22
CA ASP A 77 -6.93 -21.56 -79.08
C ASP A 77 -8.46 -21.59 -79.31
N CYS A 78 -9.08 -20.42 -79.36
CA CYS A 78 -10.52 -20.24 -79.48
C CYS A 78 -10.91 -19.77 -80.88
N ALA A 79 -11.89 -20.44 -81.51
CA ALA A 79 -12.40 -20.06 -82.84
C ALA A 79 -12.99 -18.63 -82.88
N SER A 80 -13.41 -18.11 -81.72
CA SER A 80 -13.89 -16.74 -81.49
C SER A 80 -12.78 -15.70 -81.29
N GLY A 81 -11.53 -16.12 -81.09
CA GLY A 81 -10.45 -15.24 -80.62
C GLY A 81 -10.56 -14.80 -79.16
N LEU A 82 -11.46 -15.39 -78.36
CA LEU A 82 -11.75 -14.96 -76.99
C LEU A 82 -11.57 -16.12 -76.00
N CYS A 83 -10.58 -15.96 -75.12
CA CYS A 83 -10.23 -16.89 -74.04
C CYS A 83 -10.37 -16.13 -72.71
N VAL A 84 -11.31 -16.53 -71.86
CA VAL A 84 -11.66 -15.81 -70.61
C VAL A 84 -11.57 -16.72 -69.38
N PRO A 85 -11.43 -16.15 -68.16
CA PRO A 85 -11.34 -16.95 -66.94
C PRO A 85 -12.69 -17.56 -66.52
N SER A 86 -12.67 -18.79 -66.00
CA SER A 86 -13.78 -19.52 -65.37
C SER A 86 -13.34 -20.16 -64.05
N ALA A 87 -14.25 -20.80 -63.31
CA ALA A 87 -13.89 -21.53 -62.09
C ALA A 87 -12.98 -22.75 -62.36
N SER A 88 -12.96 -23.26 -63.60
CA SER A 88 -12.21 -24.47 -63.99
C SER A 88 -10.93 -24.18 -64.78
N GLY A 89 -10.55 -22.91 -64.94
CA GLY A 89 -9.39 -22.48 -65.73
C GLY A 89 -9.77 -21.44 -66.78
N MET A 90 -9.01 -21.38 -67.87
CA MET A 90 -9.31 -20.50 -68.99
C MET A 90 -10.19 -21.23 -70.02
N VAL A 91 -11.27 -20.59 -70.45
CA VAL A 91 -12.27 -21.17 -71.38
C VAL A 91 -12.53 -20.27 -72.58
N CYS A 92 -12.77 -20.90 -73.73
CA CYS A 92 -13.23 -20.20 -74.92
C CYS A 92 -14.64 -19.67 -74.72
N THR A 93 -14.87 -18.47 -75.24
CA THR A 93 -16.16 -17.79 -75.15
C THR A 93 -16.46 -17.04 -76.44
N GLU A 94 -17.64 -16.46 -76.58
CA GLU A 94 -18.07 -15.73 -77.78
C GLU A 94 -18.53 -14.30 -77.48
N GLY A 95 -18.69 -13.49 -78.54
CA GLY A 95 -19.28 -12.17 -78.45
C GLY A 95 -20.81 -12.25 -78.35
N CYS A 96 -21.42 -11.46 -77.47
CA CYS A 96 -22.87 -11.46 -77.22
C CYS A 96 -23.56 -10.13 -77.62
N PRO A 97 -23.49 -9.68 -78.88
CA PRO A 97 -24.01 -8.37 -79.33
C PRO A 97 -25.52 -8.19 -79.17
N LYS A 98 -26.27 -9.24 -78.79
CA LYS A 98 -27.71 -9.24 -78.52
C LYS A 98 -28.07 -9.53 -77.05
N GLY A 99 -27.10 -9.58 -76.15
CA GLY A 99 -27.33 -9.87 -74.72
C GLY A 99 -27.65 -11.34 -74.40
N GLN A 100 -27.47 -12.25 -75.36
CA GLN A 100 -27.71 -13.68 -75.22
C GLN A 100 -26.37 -14.42 -75.14
N CYS A 101 -26.28 -15.38 -74.23
CA CYS A 101 -25.13 -16.26 -74.02
C CYS A 101 -25.61 -17.70 -73.82
N PRO A 102 -24.72 -18.71 -73.98
CA PRO A 102 -25.00 -20.09 -73.60
C PRO A 102 -25.34 -20.23 -72.12
N ASP A 103 -26.05 -21.30 -71.76
CA ASP A 103 -26.37 -21.61 -70.36
C ASP A 103 -25.08 -21.68 -69.51
N GLY A 104 -25.08 -21.01 -68.36
CA GLY A 104 -23.90 -20.84 -67.49
C GLY A 104 -23.02 -19.63 -67.81
N PHE A 105 -23.28 -18.89 -68.89
CA PHE A 105 -22.56 -17.66 -69.23
C PHE A 105 -23.46 -16.41 -69.15
N VAL A 106 -22.87 -15.29 -68.74
CA VAL A 106 -23.54 -13.97 -68.66
C VAL A 106 -22.93 -13.04 -69.70
N CYS A 107 -23.76 -12.23 -70.37
CA CYS A 107 -23.25 -11.27 -71.36
C CYS A 107 -22.65 -10.03 -70.68
N TRP A 108 -21.35 -9.79 -70.88
CA TRP A 108 -20.60 -8.67 -70.32
C TRP A 108 -20.30 -7.61 -71.38
N GLN A 109 -20.70 -6.35 -71.13
CA GLN A 109 -20.15 -5.20 -71.87
C GLN A 109 -18.90 -4.69 -71.17
N GLY A 110 -17.77 -4.69 -71.89
CA GLY A 110 -16.51 -4.18 -71.36
C GLY A 110 -16.49 -2.65 -71.20
N VAL A 111 -15.55 -2.18 -70.39
CA VAL A 111 -15.26 -0.75 -70.28
C VAL A 111 -14.71 -0.20 -71.61
N SER A 112 -15.14 1.01 -71.97
CA SER A 112 -14.68 1.75 -73.16
C SER A 112 -14.80 1.03 -74.51
N GLY A 113 -16.02 0.70 -74.93
CA GLY A 113 -16.34 0.46 -76.35
C GLY A 113 -15.94 -0.91 -76.92
N ALA A 114 -15.46 -1.83 -76.09
CA ALA A 114 -15.27 -3.23 -76.49
C ALA A 114 -16.61 -3.88 -76.87
N PRO A 115 -16.63 -4.82 -77.84
CA PRO A 115 -17.82 -5.62 -78.11
C PRO A 115 -18.18 -6.45 -76.86
N PRO A 116 -19.48 -6.68 -76.58
CA PRO A 116 -19.87 -7.50 -75.44
C PRO A 116 -19.44 -8.96 -75.64
N VAL A 117 -19.01 -9.61 -74.56
CA VAL A 117 -18.46 -10.97 -74.53
C VAL A 117 -19.17 -11.79 -73.45
N CYS A 118 -19.46 -13.06 -73.73
CA CYS A 118 -19.96 -13.97 -72.70
C CYS A 118 -18.87 -14.26 -71.66
N VAL A 119 -19.18 -14.12 -70.37
CA VAL A 119 -18.27 -14.52 -69.28
C VAL A 119 -18.92 -15.65 -68.47
N PRO A 120 -18.16 -16.68 -68.07
CA PRO A 120 -18.67 -17.76 -67.22
C PRO A 120 -19.21 -17.19 -65.90
N ALA A 121 -20.45 -17.53 -65.53
CA ALA A 121 -21.09 -17.05 -64.30
C ALA A 121 -20.37 -17.52 -63.02
N ASP A 122 -19.68 -18.65 -63.12
CA ASP A 122 -18.83 -19.28 -62.12
C ASP A 122 -17.46 -18.61 -61.97
N GLY A 123 -17.01 -17.79 -62.94
CA GLY A 123 -15.66 -17.22 -62.95
C GLY A 123 -15.33 -16.37 -61.72
N ILE A 124 -16.33 -15.69 -61.14
CA ILE A 124 -16.22 -14.87 -59.92
C ILE A 124 -16.76 -15.57 -58.66
N LEU A 125 -17.44 -16.71 -58.80
CA LEU A 125 -17.93 -17.46 -57.65
C LEU A 125 -16.76 -18.02 -56.84
N CYS A 126 -16.88 -17.95 -55.51
CA CYS A 126 -15.85 -18.34 -54.57
C CYS A 126 -14.52 -17.56 -54.67
N TRP A 127 -14.49 -16.38 -55.32
CA TRP A 127 -13.34 -15.49 -55.17
C TRP A 127 -13.23 -14.95 -53.74
N PRO A 128 -12.04 -15.01 -53.11
CA PRO A 128 -11.79 -14.33 -51.85
C PRO A 128 -12.07 -12.83 -51.98
N CYS A 129 -12.75 -12.28 -50.98
CA CYS A 129 -13.13 -10.86 -50.94
C CYS A 129 -13.01 -10.31 -49.52
N ARG A 130 -13.07 -8.98 -49.41
CA ARG A 130 -13.22 -8.25 -48.14
C ARG A 130 -14.48 -7.40 -48.10
N THR A 131 -14.95 -6.98 -49.28
CA THR A 131 -16.08 -6.09 -49.48
C THR A 131 -16.90 -6.54 -50.68
N ASP A 132 -18.17 -6.12 -50.75
CA ASP A 132 -19.00 -6.31 -51.96
C ASP A 132 -18.36 -5.69 -53.22
N ASP A 133 -17.48 -4.68 -53.09
CA ASP A 133 -16.77 -4.09 -54.23
C ASP A 133 -15.77 -5.07 -54.88
N ASP A 134 -15.15 -5.96 -54.11
CA ASP A 134 -14.27 -7.02 -54.65
C ASP A 134 -15.05 -8.05 -55.48
N CYS A 135 -16.38 -8.09 -55.31
CA CYS A 135 -17.31 -8.93 -56.07
C CYS A 135 -17.97 -8.19 -57.25
N LYS A 136 -17.57 -6.94 -57.53
CA LYS A 136 -17.99 -6.14 -58.68
C LYS A 136 -17.03 -6.06 -59.89
N PRO A 137 -15.78 -6.59 -59.93
CA PRO A 137 -14.83 -6.28 -61.01
C PRO A 137 -15.28 -6.74 -62.42
N LEU A 138 -16.33 -7.55 -62.53
CA LEU A 138 -16.93 -7.95 -63.82
C LEU A 138 -18.44 -7.65 -63.94
N SER A 139 -19.09 -6.93 -63.03
CA SER A 139 -20.55 -6.69 -63.15
C SER A 139 -21.09 -5.42 -62.49
N TRP A 140 -21.83 -4.64 -63.27
CA TRP A 140 -22.81 -3.63 -62.79
C TRP A 140 -24.26 -4.12 -62.97
N LEU A 141 -24.47 -5.42 -63.29
CA LEU A 141 -25.78 -5.99 -63.65
C LEU A 141 -26.26 -7.09 -62.68
N VAL A 142 -25.37 -7.66 -61.89
CA VAL A 142 -25.65 -8.67 -60.86
C VAL A 142 -24.92 -8.23 -59.58
N PRO A 143 -25.61 -8.04 -58.45
CA PRO A 143 -24.94 -7.73 -57.19
C PRO A 143 -24.23 -8.98 -56.68
N GLY A 144 -22.92 -9.04 -56.89
CA GLY A 144 -22.06 -9.96 -56.16
C GLY A 144 -21.96 -9.52 -54.71
N HIS A 145 -22.12 -10.45 -53.78
CA HIS A 145 -22.04 -10.20 -52.35
C HIS A 145 -20.84 -10.92 -51.75
N CYS A 146 -20.09 -10.21 -50.91
CA CYS A 146 -18.98 -10.76 -50.15
C CYS A 146 -19.52 -11.37 -48.86
N VAL A 147 -19.56 -12.70 -48.79
CA VAL A 147 -20.21 -13.43 -47.70
C VAL A 147 -19.16 -14.12 -46.83
N GLU A 148 -19.14 -13.78 -45.54
CA GLU A 148 -18.27 -14.43 -44.55
C GLU A 148 -18.73 -15.88 -44.27
N PHE A 149 -17.77 -16.81 -44.28
CA PHE A 149 -17.97 -18.19 -43.82
C PHE A 149 -17.46 -18.31 -42.38
N SER A 150 -18.34 -18.79 -41.50
CA SER A 150 -18.13 -18.81 -40.05
C SER A 150 -16.93 -19.64 -39.59
N GLY A 151 -16.30 -19.19 -38.49
CA GLY A 151 -15.14 -19.86 -37.89
C GLY A 151 -13.83 -19.52 -38.58
N GLY A 152 -13.63 -18.25 -38.97
CA GLY A 152 -12.38 -17.77 -39.55
C GLY A 152 -12.06 -18.33 -40.93
N LYS A 153 -13.05 -18.89 -41.63
CA LYS A 153 -12.82 -19.54 -42.93
C LYS A 153 -12.58 -18.55 -44.07
N GLY A 154 -13.06 -17.33 -43.91
CA GLY A 154 -12.92 -16.22 -44.85
C GLY A 154 -14.20 -15.84 -45.56
N SER A 155 -14.16 -14.73 -46.28
CA SER A 155 -15.28 -14.16 -47.03
C SER A 155 -15.08 -14.35 -48.53
N PHE A 156 -16.16 -14.72 -49.23
CA PHE A 156 -16.09 -15.04 -50.66
C PHE A 156 -17.27 -14.48 -51.44
N CYS A 157 -17.03 -14.20 -52.72
CA CYS A 157 -18.03 -13.68 -53.64
C CYS A 157 -19.06 -14.75 -54.02
N LEU A 158 -20.31 -14.49 -53.65
CA LEU A 158 -21.49 -15.25 -54.05
C LEU A 158 -22.41 -14.39 -54.93
N ILE A 159 -23.26 -15.03 -55.75
CA ILE A 159 -24.24 -14.35 -56.64
C ILE A 159 -25.67 -14.79 -56.29
N PRO A 160 -26.71 -13.95 -56.46
CA PRO A 160 -28.10 -14.33 -56.20
C PRO A 160 -28.62 -15.41 -57.16
N CYS A 161 -29.41 -16.35 -56.65
CA CYS A 161 -29.97 -17.46 -57.45
C CYS A 161 -31.03 -17.02 -58.49
N GLY A 162 -31.69 -15.88 -58.26
CA GLY A 162 -32.75 -15.36 -59.13
C GLY A 162 -33.91 -16.35 -59.30
N THR A 163 -34.30 -16.62 -60.55
CA THR A 163 -35.35 -17.60 -60.91
C THR A 163 -34.79 -18.84 -61.64
N GLY A 164 -33.47 -19.03 -61.63
CA GLY A 164 -32.79 -20.12 -62.34
C GLY A 164 -32.07 -21.08 -61.39
N PRO A 165 -31.59 -22.23 -61.88
CA PRO A 165 -30.66 -23.05 -61.13
C PRO A 165 -29.31 -22.34 -60.98
N CYS A 166 -28.62 -22.56 -59.85
CA CYS A 166 -27.25 -22.10 -59.68
C CYS A 166 -26.28 -22.81 -60.65
N PRO A 167 -25.09 -22.22 -60.93
CA PRO A 167 -24.05 -22.87 -61.72
C PRO A 167 -23.66 -24.25 -61.17
N ALA A 168 -23.16 -25.14 -62.03
CA ALA A 168 -22.80 -26.49 -61.65
C ALA A 168 -21.77 -26.51 -60.50
N GLY A 169 -22.02 -27.31 -59.46
CA GLY A 169 -21.22 -27.36 -58.22
C GLY A 169 -21.66 -26.38 -57.12
N PHE A 170 -22.65 -25.51 -57.41
CA PHE A 170 -23.19 -24.55 -56.45
C PHE A 170 -24.68 -24.81 -56.23
N ALA A 171 -25.12 -24.67 -54.97
CA ALA A 171 -26.52 -24.78 -54.57
C ALA A 171 -27.05 -23.41 -54.14
N CYS A 172 -28.36 -23.20 -54.31
CA CYS A 172 -29.01 -22.03 -53.73
C CYS A 172 -29.15 -22.21 -52.22
N ARG A 173 -28.53 -21.33 -51.45
CA ARG A 173 -28.53 -21.33 -49.99
C ARG A 173 -29.76 -20.61 -49.43
N ASP A 174 -29.99 -20.75 -48.13
CA ASP A 174 -31.12 -20.09 -47.42
C ASP A 174 -31.07 -18.55 -47.48
N ASP A 175 -29.88 -17.97 -47.71
CA ASP A 175 -29.66 -16.54 -47.92
C ASP A 175 -30.03 -16.05 -49.35
N GLY A 176 -30.45 -16.96 -50.24
CA GLY A 176 -30.81 -16.65 -51.63
C GLY A 176 -29.60 -16.49 -52.56
N LEU A 177 -28.41 -16.88 -52.12
CA LEU A 177 -27.17 -16.81 -52.89
C LEU A 177 -26.72 -18.22 -53.32
N CYS A 178 -26.16 -18.31 -54.53
CA CYS A 178 -25.46 -19.48 -55.02
C CYS A 178 -24.10 -19.57 -54.32
N GLY A 179 -23.93 -20.61 -53.49
CA GLY A 179 -22.68 -20.93 -52.85
C GLY A 179 -22.34 -22.42 -52.94
N PRO A 180 -21.11 -22.81 -52.58
CA PRO A 180 -20.68 -24.21 -52.69
C PRO A 180 -21.49 -25.10 -51.73
N GLU A 181 -21.65 -26.37 -52.08
CA GLU A 181 -22.17 -27.39 -51.15
C GLU A 181 -21.18 -27.64 -49.98
N ALA A 182 -19.90 -27.32 -50.19
CA ALA A 182 -18.87 -27.34 -49.16
C ALA A 182 -19.02 -26.18 -48.16
N SER A 183 -18.58 -26.42 -46.92
CA SER A 183 -18.65 -25.41 -45.84
C SER A 183 -17.56 -24.33 -45.91
N VAL A 184 -16.86 -24.21 -47.05
CA VAL A 184 -15.89 -23.16 -47.41
C VAL A 184 -15.78 -23.11 -48.93
N CYS A 185 -15.40 -21.96 -49.47
CA CYS A 185 -15.02 -21.79 -50.87
C CYS A 185 -13.55 -22.16 -51.10
N GLU A 186 -13.26 -22.80 -52.24
CA GLU A 186 -11.89 -23.03 -52.70
C GLU A 186 -11.49 -22.02 -53.78
N CYS A 187 -10.20 -21.72 -53.85
CA CYS A 187 -9.66 -20.82 -54.87
C CYS A 187 -9.76 -21.46 -56.26
N ASN A 188 -10.52 -20.84 -57.16
CA ASN A 188 -10.46 -21.17 -58.58
C ASN A 188 -9.14 -20.72 -59.22
N GLU A 189 -8.82 -21.25 -60.41
CA GLU A 189 -7.53 -20.98 -61.09
C GLU A 189 -7.26 -19.48 -61.31
N VAL A 190 -8.31 -18.67 -61.47
CA VAL A 190 -8.20 -17.21 -61.60
C VAL A 190 -7.79 -16.58 -60.27
N ALA A 191 -8.44 -16.97 -59.18
CA ALA A 191 -8.13 -16.51 -57.84
C ALA A 191 -6.70 -16.91 -57.42
N LYS A 192 -6.25 -18.11 -57.79
CA LYS A 192 -4.85 -18.56 -57.64
C LYS A 192 -3.87 -17.71 -58.46
N GLY A 193 -4.15 -17.50 -59.75
CA GLY A 193 -3.30 -16.73 -60.65
C GLY A 193 -3.16 -15.25 -60.26
N LEU A 194 -4.18 -14.68 -59.63
CA LEU A 194 -4.18 -13.31 -59.11
C LEU A 194 -3.72 -13.19 -57.65
N GLY A 195 -3.50 -14.31 -56.95
CA GLY A 195 -3.12 -14.31 -55.52
C GLY A 195 -4.17 -13.66 -54.62
N LEU A 196 -5.46 -13.81 -54.95
CA LEU A 196 -6.57 -13.19 -54.20
C LEU A 196 -6.56 -13.63 -52.73
N ALA A 197 -7.07 -12.76 -51.87
CA ALA A 197 -6.99 -12.93 -50.43
C ALA A 197 -8.29 -12.52 -49.73
N THR A 198 -8.57 -13.15 -48.59
CA THR A 198 -9.68 -12.79 -47.70
C THR A 198 -9.22 -12.78 -46.26
N ASP A 199 -9.91 -12.04 -45.41
CA ASP A 199 -9.60 -11.93 -44.00
C ASP A 199 -10.02 -13.19 -43.25
N CYS A 200 -9.34 -13.48 -42.15
CA CYS A 200 -9.63 -14.61 -41.28
C CYS A 200 -9.37 -14.24 -39.82
N TYR A 201 -9.75 -15.13 -38.92
CA TYR A 201 -9.43 -15.01 -37.51
C TYR A 201 -9.21 -16.38 -36.87
N ARG A 202 -8.45 -16.39 -35.77
CA ARG A 202 -8.31 -17.52 -34.85
C ARG A 202 -8.82 -17.06 -33.49
N THR A 203 -9.68 -17.86 -32.88
CA THR A 203 -10.32 -17.54 -31.59
C THR A 203 -10.15 -18.69 -30.61
N ASN A 204 -9.86 -18.39 -29.35
CA ASN A 204 -9.77 -19.38 -28.27
C ASN A 204 -10.20 -18.76 -26.93
N GLN A 205 -9.60 -19.16 -25.80
CA GLN A 205 -9.91 -18.62 -24.48
C GLN A 205 -9.20 -17.30 -24.15
N SER A 206 -8.06 -17.01 -24.80
CA SER A 206 -7.31 -15.77 -24.59
C SER A 206 -7.94 -14.62 -25.39
N GLY A 207 -8.16 -14.80 -26.68
CA GLY A 207 -8.77 -13.74 -27.50
C GLY A 207 -9.09 -14.14 -28.93
N THR A 208 -9.09 -13.16 -29.84
CA THR A 208 -9.43 -13.35 -31.26
C THR A 208 -8.48 -12.58 -32.17
N CYS A 209 -7.46 -13.27 -32.66
CA CYS A 209 -6.45 -12.72 -33.55
C CYS A 209 -6.93 -12.74 -35.00
N HIS A 210 -6.75 -11.61 -35.70
CA HIS A 210 -7.09 -11.45 -37.11
C HIS A 210 -5.89 -11.71 -38.03
N GLY A 211 -6.16 -12.10 -39.27
CA GLY A 211 -5.16 -12.36 -40.29
C GLY A 211 -5.78 -12.46 -41.68
N THR A 212 -5.07 -13.08 -42.61
CA THR A 212 -5.42 -13.23 -44.01
C THR A 212 -5.23 -14.69 -44.47
N ARG A 213 -6.06 -15.13 -45.42
CA ARG A 213 -5.88 -16.34 -46.23
C ARG A 213 -5.61 -15.91 -47.66
N ARG A 214 -4.67 -16.56 -48.35
CA ARG A 214 -4.26 -16.21 -49.72
C ARG A 214 -4.39 -17.42 -50.63
N CYS A 215 -4.86 -17.22 -51.86
CA CYS A 215 -4.81 -18.22 -52.90
C CYS A 215 -3.35 -18.43 -53.36
N GLY A 216 -2.89 -19.68 -53.30
CA GLY A 216 -1.64 -20.12 -53.90
C GLY A 216 -1.87 -21.25 -54.91
N PRO A 217 -0.81 -21.83 -55.48
CA PRO A 217 -0.92 -22.92 -56.45
C PRO A 217 -1.73 -24.13 -55.95
N GLU A 218 -1.66 -24.41 -54.64
CA GLU A 218 -2.30 -25.55 -54.00
C GLU A 218 -3.76 -25.30 -53.58
N GLY A 219 -4.29 -24.08 -53.69
CA GLY A 219 -5.62 -23.70 -53.23
C GLY A 219 -5.62 -22.52 -52.26
N LEU A 220 -6.63 -22.44 -51.38
CA LEU A 220 -6.68 -21.42 -50.34
C LEU A 220 -5.77 -21.79 -49.17
N GLY A 221 -4.75 -20.97 -48.91
CA GLY A 221 -3.83 -21.18 -47.80
C GLY A 221 -4.53 -21.15 -46.43
N GLU A 222 -3.84 -21.67 -45.41
CA GLU A 222 -4.25 -21.53 -44.01
C GLU A 222 -4.31 -20.06 -43.58
N CYS A 223 -5.07 -19.79 -42.52
CA CYS A 223 -5.14 -18.46 -41.91
C CYS A 223 -3.78 -18.08 -41.30
N ASP A 224 -3.20 -16.95 -41.70
CA ASP A 224 -1.90 -16.47 -41.21
C ASP A 224 -1.95 -15.73 -39.85
N ALA A 225 -3.15 -15.54 -39.29
CA ALA A 225 -3.35 -14.96 -37.96
C ALA A 225 -2.52 -15.69 -36.89
N PRO A 226 -1.96 -14.97 -35.89
CA PRO A 226 -1.36 -15.61 -34.72
C PRO A 226 -2.40 -16.49 -33.98
N VAL A 227 -1.92 -17.49 -33.25
CA VAL A 227 -2.79 -18.22 -32.30
C VAL A 227 -2.84 -17.35 -31.05
N PRO A 228 -4.02 -16.92 -30.56
CA PRO A 228 -4.06 -16.10 -29.35
C PRO A 228 -3.42 -16.85 -28.17
N GLY A 229 -2.51 -16.21 -27.45
CA GLY A 229 -1.81 -16.73 -26.29
C GLY A 229 -2.15 -15.93 -25.03
N PRO A 230 -1.62 -16.30 -23.85
CA PRO A 230 -1.42 -15.33 -22.79
C PRO A 230 -0.37 -14.32 -23.25
N GLU A 231 -0.57 -13.04 -22.97
CA GLU A 231 0.42 -11.99 -23.21
C GLU A 231 1.80 -12.37 -22.64
N ALA A 232 2.85 -12.11 -23.41
CA ALA A 232 4.22 -12.37 -23.01
C ALA A 232 5.12 -11.23 -23.49
N CYS A 233 5.81 -10.54 -22.56
CA CYS A 233 6.64 -9.37 -22.86
C CYS A 233 7.67 -9.59 -23.98
N ASN A 234 7.26 -9.31 -25.23
CA ASN A 234 7.99 -9.59 -26.45
C ASN A 234 7.76 -8.54 -27.57
N GLY A 235 6.82 -7.60 -27.36
CA GLY A 235 6.49 -6.54 -28.31
C GLY A 235 5.43 -6.94 -29.33
N LEU A 236 4.60 -7.94 -29.02
CA LEU A 236 3.46 -8.38 -29.80
C LEU A 236 2.21 -8.38 -28.92
N ASP A 237 1.08 -8.09 -29.55
CA ASP A 237 -0.28 -8.33 -29.05
C ASP A 237 -0.57 -9.83 -29.26
N ASP A 238 -0.25 -10.65 -28.25
CA ASP A 238 -0.31 -12.12 -28.29
C ASP A 238 -1.75 -12.62 -28.04
N ASP A 239 -2.57 -11.92 -27.27
CA ASP A 239 -3.98 -12.25 -27.04
C ASP A 239 -4.96 -11.57 -28.01
N CYS A 240 -4.52 -10.48 -28.66
CA CYS A 240 -5.23 -9.71 -29.68
C CYS A 240 -6.38 -8.83 -29.16
N ASP A 241 -6.27 -8.28 -27.94
CA ASP A 241 -7.19 -7.25 -27.41
C ASP A 241 -6.94 -5.82 -27.96
N GLY A 242 -5.75 -5.58 -28.55
CA GLY A 242 -5.33 -4.29 -29.11
C GLY A 242 -4.43 -3.45 -28.20
N GLN A 243 -4.03 -3.98 -27.05
CA GLN A 243 -2.92 -3.50 -26.23
C GLN A 243 -1.64 -4.27 -26.63
N THR A 244 -0.59 -4.25 -25.81
CA THR A 244 0.70 -4.89 -26.13
C THR A 244 1.51 -5.03 -24.85
N ASP A 245 1.84 -6.27 -24.48
CA ASP A 245 2.65 -6.62 -23.30
C ASP A 245 2.06 -6.12 -21.95
N GLU A 246 0.78 -5.78 -21.85
CA GLU A 246 0.14 -5.32 -20.61
C GLU A 246 0.04 -6.41 -19.54
N ASP A 247 0.18 -6.02 -18.27
CA ASP A 247 0.15 -6.90 -17.09
C ASP A 247 1.13 -8.12 -17.14
N THR A 248 2.08 -8.15 -18.09
CA THR A 248 2.94 -9.32 -18.39
C THR A 248 4.14 -9.57 -17.47
N CYS A 249 4.49 -8.61 -16.61
CA CYS A 249 5.80 -8.60 -15.94
C CYS A 249 5.76 -8.41 -14.42
N ASP A 250 4.60 -8.48 -13.77
CA ASP A 250 4.47 -8.39 -12.30
C ASP A 250 5.05 -9.65 -11.62
N ASP A 251 6.22 -9.56 -10.97
CA ASP A 251 6.79 -10.65 -10.16
C ASP A 251 6.22 -10.74 -8.73
N ASN A 252 5.26 -9.86 -8.42
CA ASN A 252 4.60 -9.67 -7.13
C ASN A 252 5.57 -9.22 -6.01
N ASN A 253 6.75 -8.70 -6.35
CA ASN A 253 7.69 -8.12 -5.40
C ASN A 253 7.43 -6.60 -5.25
N PRO A 254 7.00 -6.11 -4.08
CA PRO A 254 6.76 -4.67 -3.88
C PRO A 254 8.04 -3.82 -3.95
N CYS A 255 9.22 -4.45 -4.03
CA CYS A 255 10.52 -3.80 -4.11
C CYS A 255 11.13 -3.73 -5.51
N THR A 256 10.38 -4.12 -6.53
CA THR A 256 10.72 -3.90 -7.93
C THR A 256 9.70 -2.98 -8.59
N VAL A 257 10.17 -2.23 -9.58
CA VAL A 257 9.30 -1.63 -10.60
C VAL A 257 9.49 -2.46 -11.84
N ASP A 258 8.42 -3.09 -12.25
CA ASP A 258 8.39 -4.01 -13.37
C ASP A 258 8.09 -3.27 -14.65
N THR A 259 8.89 -3.58 -15.67
CA THR A 259 8.82 -2.94 -16.99
C THR A 259 9.01 -3.97 -18.08
N CYS A 260 8.26 -3.82 -19.16
CA CYS A 260 8.47 -4.57 -20.38
C CYS A 260 9.34 -3.78 -21.36
N ASP A 261 10.54 -4.28 -21.66
CA ASP A 261 11.35 -3.85 -22.81
C ASP A 261 12.02 -5.08 -23.45
N LYS A 262 11.27 -5.79 -24.29
CA LYS A 262 11.71 -7.01 -25.02
C LYS A 262 12.14 -8.15 -24.06
N GLY A 263 11.38 -8.29 -22.98
CA GLY A 263 11.60 -9.19 -21.86
C GLY A 263 11.25 -8.48 -20.54
N CYS A 264 10.82 -9.24 -19.54
CA CYS A 264 10.48 -8.69 -18.23
C CYS A 264 11.73 -8.15 -17.54
N VAL A 265 11.68 -6.89 -17.08
CA VAL A 265 12.76 -6.22 -16.36
C VAL A 265 12.23 -5.72 -15.02
N HIS A 266 12.59 -6.44 -13.97
CA HIS A 266 12.29 -6.13 -12.57
C HIS A 266 13.43 -5.25 -12.01
N SER A 267 13.21 -3.95 -11.88
CA SER A 267 14.24 -3.00 -11.44
C SER A 267 14.08 -2.68 -9.95
N PRO A 268 15.11 -2.85 -9.10
CA PRO A 268 15.04 -2.45 -7.69
C PRO A 268 14.56 -1.01 -7.49
N ALA A 269 13.58 -0.82 -6.62
CA ALA A 269 12.97 0.47 -6.33
C ALA A 269 12.99 0.78 -4.83
N ASP A 270 13.22 2.04 -4.47
CA ASP A 270 13.18 2.53 -3.09
C ASP A 270 11.74 2.87 -2.70
N LEU A 271 10.98 1.83 -2.36
CA LEU A 271 9.55 1.86 -2.04
C LEU A 271 9.29 1.37 -0.61
N PRO A 272 8.17 1.77 0.02
CA PRO A 272 7.71 1.14 1.25
C PRO A 272 7.21 -0.28 0.96
N CYS A 273 7.50 -1.19 1.88
CA CYS A 273 7.08 -2.60 1.80
C CYS A 273 6.69 -3.11 3.19
N ASP A 274 6.50 -4.43 3.31
CA ASP A 274 6.20 -5.14 4.56
C ASP A 274 7.04 -6.42 4.54
N ASP A 275 8.02 -6.55 5.44
CA ASP A 275 8.90 -7.73 5.46
C ASP A 275 8.28 -8.93 6.21
N HIS A 276 7.03 -8.75 6.68
CA HIS A 276 6.21 -9.67 7.45
C HIS A 276 6.80 -10.05 8.82
N ASP A 277 7.79 -9.29 9.31
CA ASP A 277 8.27 -9.35 10.68
C ASP A 277 7.57 -8.28 11.53
N GLN A 278 6.65 -8.70 12.39
CA GLN A 278 5.94 -7.82 13.33
C GLN A 278 6.87 -7.11 14.34
N CYS A 279 8.17 -7.43 14.33
CA CYS A 279 9.20 -6.82 15.14
C CYS A 279 9.98 -5.70 14.43
N THR A 280 9.56 -5.29 13.23
CA THR A 280 10.13 -4.15 12.52
C THR A 280 9.09 -3.10 12.15
N LEU A 281 9.57 -1.85 12.03
CA LEU A 281 8.77 -0.67 11.74
C LEU A 281 9.40 0.14 10.62
N GLY A 282 8.59 0.52 9.63
CA GLY A 282 9.04 1.34 8.51
C GLY A 282 9.93 0.56 7.55
N ASP A 283 9.46 -0.63 7.17
CA ASP A 283 10.17 -1.51 6.24
C ASP A 283 10.26 -0.87 4.86
N HIS A 284 11.39 -1.10 4.21
CA HIS A 284 11.74 -0.44 2.99
C HIS A 284 12.56 -1.36 2.10
N CYS A 285 12.50 -1.09 0.82
CA CYS A 285 13.16 -1.88 -0.20
C CYS A 285 14.64 -1.53 -0.30
N VAL A 286 15.50 -2.53 -0.18
CA VAL A 286 16.96 -2.41 -0.30
C VAL A 286 17.44 -3.43 -1.32
N ASP A 287 18.05 -2.94 -2.41
CA ASP A 287 18.58 -3.75 -3.51
C ASP A 287 17.56 -4.75 -4.12
N GLY A 288 16.26 -4.44 -4.04
CA GLY A 288 15.16 -5.26 -4.58
C GLY A 288 14.56 -6.27 -3.60
N GLU A 289 15.05 -6.31 -2.36
CA GLU A 289 14.48 -7.10 -1.26
C GLU A 289 13.78 -6.18 -0.26
N CYS A 290 12.61 -6.58 0.24
CA CYS A 290 12.02 -5.89 1.39
C CYS A 290 12.84 -6.19 2.65
N ARG A 291 13.16 -5.15 3.43
CA ARG A 291 13.92 -5.29 4.68
C ARG A 291 13.29 -4.52 5.81
N GLY A 292 13.16 -5.21 6.94
CA GLY A 292 12.74 -4.66 8.21
C GLY A 292 13.46 -3.37 8.58
N GLY A 293 12.69 -2.36 8.96
CA GLY A 293 13.21 -1.03 9.30
C GLY A 293 13.84 -0.95 10.70
N GLN A 294 13.24 -0.15 11.57
CA GLN A 294 13.66 -0.05 12.97
C GLN A 294 13.07 -1.21 13.78
N SER A 295 13.84 -1.79 14.69
CA SER A 295 13.30 -2.78 15.64
C SER A 295 12.17 -2.16 16.45
N LEU A 296 11.04 -2.86 16.54
CA LEU A 296 9.96 -2.53 17.45
C LEU A 296 10.47 -2.61 18.88
N ASP A 297 10.21 -1.56 19.66
CA ASP A 297 10.42 -1.55 21.10
C ASP A 297 9.18 -2.16 21.78
N CYS A 298 9.42 -3.16 22.62
CA CYS A 298 8.39 -3.95 23.29
C CYS A 298 8.45 -3.84 24.82
N ASP A 299 9.26 -2.92 25.37
CA ASP A 299 9.24 -2.60 26.81
C ASP A 299 7.85 -2.06 27.20
N ASP A 300 7.11 -2.79 28.04
CA ASP A 300 5.81 -2.33 28.56
C ASP A 300 5.92 -1.51 29.87
N GLY A 301 7.15 -1.34 30.37
CA GLY A 301 7.47 -0.65 31.62
C GLY A 301 7.19 -1.47 32.88
N ASN A 302 6.79 -2.73 32.76
CA ASN A 302 6.52 -3.60 33.91
C ASN A 302 7.70 -4.55 34.18
N VAL A 303 8.41 -4.32 35.28
CA VAL A 303 9.52 -5.18 35.74
C VAL A 303 9.12 -6.66 35.94
N CYS A 304 7.82 -6.94 36.09
CA CYS A 304 7.28 -8.29 36.25
C CYS A 304 6.89 -9.01 34.95
N THR A 305 7.27 -8.45 33.81
CA THR A 305 7.24 -9.09 32.49
C THR A 305 8.66 -9.17 31.92
N THR A 306 8.93 -10.26 31.21
CA THR A 306 10.07 -10.37 30.31
C THR A 306 9.55 -10.06 28.92
N ASP A 307 9.95 -8.89 28.42
CA ASP A 307 9.51 -8.41 27.13
C ASP A 307 10.35 -9.01 26.00
N SER A 308 9.65 -9.39 24.95
CA SER A 308 10.22 -9.97 23.75
C SER A 308 9.36 -9.60 22.57
N CYS A 309 9.92 -9.66 21.37
CA CYS A 309 9.14 -9.56 20.15
C CYS A 309 9.15 -10.90 19.41
N ASP A 310 7.96 -11.42 19.14
CA ASP A 310 7.74 -12.57 18.27
C ASP A 310 7.43 -12.09 16.85
N LYS A 311 8.17 -12.58 15.86
CA LYS A 311 8.07 -12.13 14.46
C LYS A 311 6.67 -12.26 13.84
N THR A 312 5.80 -13.11 14.40
CA THR A 312 4.45 -13.38 13.89
C THR A 312 3.36 -12.66 14.69
N VAL A 313 3.60 -12.38 15.97
CA VAL A 313 2.60 -11.84 16.91
C VAL A 313 2.87 -10.37 17.29
N GLY A 314 4.11 -9.90 17.14
CA GLY A 314 4.59 -8.62 17.65
C GLY A 314 5.06 -8.74 19.10
N CYS A 315 4.83 -7.70 19.91
CA CYS A 315 5.27 -7.70 21.31
C CYS A 315 4.57 -8.77 22.16
N VAL A 316 5.38 -9.47 22.96
CA VAL A 316 4.96 -10.52 23.90
C VAL A 316 5.61 -10.27 25.26
N HIS A 317 4.77 -10.00 26.24
CA HIS A 317 5.13 -9.68 27.62
C HIS A 317 4.88 -10.92 28.51
N VAL A 318 5.93 -11.69 28.79
CA VAL A 318 5.80 -12.98 29.52
C VAL A 318 6.01 -12.74 31.02
N GLN A 319 5.04 -13.09 31.85
CA GLN A 319 5.13 -12.92 33.31
C GLN A 319 6.37 -13.63 33.87
N ASN A 320 7.20 -12.90 34.62
CA ASN A 320 8.42 -13.42 35.24
C ASN A 320 8.27 -13.61 36.76
N HIS A 321 9.37 -14.02 37.41
CA HIS A 321 9.49 -14.19 38.86
C HIS A 321 10.73 -13.47 39.42
N ASP A 322 11.16 -12.41 38.73
CA ASP A 322 12.37 -11.67 39.10
C ASP A 322 12.11 -10.75 40.31
N PRO A 323 13.17 -10.27 40.99
CA PRO A 323 13.04 -9.27 42.05
C PRO A 323 12.48 -7.96 41.51
N CYS A 324 11.64 -7.30 42.30
CA CYS A 324 11.05 -6.01 41.97
C CYS A 324 11.06 -5.09 43.19
N SER A 325 10.27 -4.01 43.16
CA SER A 325 9.94 -3.23 44.37
C SER A 325 8.49 -2.78 44.26
N ASP A 326 7.73 -2.93 45.35
CA ASP A 326 6.34 -2.47 45.44
C ASP A 326 6.22 -0.97 45.79
N GLY A 327 7.36 -0.35 46.15
CA GLY A 327 7.49 1.05 46.51
C GLY A 327 7.38 1.34 48.02
N ASP A 328 7.19 0.34 48.87
CA ASP A 328 7.25 0.48 50.32
C ASP A 328 8.70 0.30 50.82
N PRO A 329 9.32 1.24 51.54
CA PRO A 329 10.67 1.06 52.09
C PRO A 329 10.73 0.05 53.24
N CYS A 330 9.59 -0.37 53.80
CA CYS A 330 9.50 -1.38 54.86
C CYS A 330 9.36 -2.82 54.36
N THR A 331 9.25 -3.07 53.06
CA THR A 331 9.16 -4.42 52.48
C THR A 331 10.52 -4.87 51.97
N VAL A 332 10.85 -6.16 52.17
CA VAL A 332 12.11 -6.75 51.68
C VAL A 332 11.87 -8.10 51.04
N GLY A 333 12.51 -8.33 49.88
CA GLY A 333 12.30 -9.56 49.10
C GLY A 333 11.06 -9.52 48.19
N ASP A 334 10.62 -8.33 47.80
CA ASP A 334 9.60 -8.13 46.78
C ASP A 334 9.95 -8.87 45.49
N HIS A 335 8.95 -9.54 44.92
CA HIS A 335 9.15 -10.37 43.75
C HIS A 335 7.91 -10.41 42.87
N CYS A 336 8.12 -10.75 41.61
CA CYS A 336 7.07 -10.80 40.63
C CYS A 336 6.20 -12.06 40.77
N GLN A 337 4.89 -11.86 40.85
CA GLN A 337 3.90 -12.93 40.83
C GLN A 337 2.70 -12.53 39.98
N ALA A 338 2.36 -13.37 39.00
CA ALA A 338 1.23 -13.16 38.07
C ALA A 338 1.28 -11.80 37.31
N GLY A 339 2.49 -11.31 37.00
CA GLY A 339 2.71 -10.04 36.28
C GLY A 339 2.59 -8.78 37.13
N VAL A 340 2.55 -8.91 38.46
CA VAL A 340 2.50 -7.79 39.41
C VAL A 340 3.60 -7.97 40.46
N CYS A 341 4.24 -6.89 40.88
CA CYS A 341 5.16 -6.92 42.00
C CYS A 341 4.38 -7.11 43.30
N ILE A 342 4.73 -8.11 44.10
CA ILE A 342 4.10 -8.34 45.40
C ILE A 342 5.08 -8.09 46.55
N PRO A 343 4.61 -7.50 47.67
CA PRO A 343 5.42 -7.28 48.86
C PRO A 343 6.07 -8.58 49.35
N GLY A 344 7.33 -8.47 49.75
CA GLY A 344 8.03 -9.49 50.52
C GLY A 344 7.68 -9.46 52.00
N ASP A 345 8.67 -9.74 52.85
CA ASP A 345 8.50 -9.68 54.31
C ASP A 345 8.51 -8.22 54.80
N HIS A 346 7.59 -7.87 55.71
CA HIS A 346 7.56 -6.54 56.33
C HIS A 346 8.57 -6.43 57.47
N LEU A 347 9.46 -5.44 57.37
CA LEU A 347 10.49 -5.13 58.34
C LEU A 347 9.89 -4.36 59.53
N VAL A 348 10.23 -4.74 60.76
CA VAL A 348 9.79 -4.05 61.98
C VAL A 348 11.00 -3.32 62.57
N CYS A 349 10.96 -1.98 62.53
CA CYS A 349 12.09 -1.13 62.89
C CYS A 349 12.01 -0.46 64.26
N ASP A 350 10.92 -0.65 65.02
CA ASP A 350 10.84 -0.24 66.43
C ASP A 350 11.90 -1.01 67.24
N ASP A 351 12.93 -0.30 67.73
CA ASP A 351 14.00 -0.88 68.56
C ASP A 351 13.68 -0.82 70.08
N GLY A 352 12.56 -0.20 70.43
CA GLY A 352 12.09 0.01 71.81
C GLY A 352 12.71 1.21 72.53
N ASN A 353 13.54 2.03 71.86
CA ASN A 353 14.12 3.25 72.42
C ASN A 353 13.26 4.48 72.06
N VAL A 354 12.57 5.05 73.05
CA VAL A 354 11.76 6.28 72.87
C VAL A 354 12.58 7.50 72.40
N CYS A 355 13.92 7.42 72.45
CA CYS A 355 14.83 8.45 71.97
C CYS A 355 15.37 8.23 70.55
N THR A 356 14.85 7.29 69.78
CA THR A 356 15.09 7.19 68.33
C THR A 356 13.81 7.46 67.53
N ASP A 357 13.97 8.05 66.35
CA ASP A 357 12.94 8.06 65.31
C ASP A 357 13.18 6.86 64.40
N ASP A 358 12.39 5.81 64.63
CA ASP A 358 12.53 4.52 63.97
C ASP A 358 11.71 4.47 62.67
N ARG A 359 12.40 4.32 61.53
CA ARG A 359 11.78 4.22 60.21
C ARG A 359 12.47 3.20 59.32
N CYS A 360 11.76 2.80 58.26
CA CYS A 360 12.36 2.05 57.17
C CYS A 360 12.89 3.04 56.10
N GLU A 361 14.10 2.80 55.60
CA GLU A 361 14.73 3.57 54.54
C GLU A 361 15.56 2.61 53.67
N ASP A 362 15.38 2.66 52.35
CA ASP A 362 16.06 1.78 51.36
C ASP A 362 16.06 0.26 51.70
N GLY A 363 14.95 -0.26 52.25
CA GLY A 363 14.82 -1.69 52.62
C GLY A 363 15.59 -2.09 53.89
N GLY A 364 16.01 -1.11 54.71
CA GLY A 364 16.64 -1.32 56.00
C GLY A 364 16.01 -0.47 57.11
N CYS A 365 16.32 -0.80 58.37
CA CYS A 365 15.92 0.04 59.50
C CYS A 365 16.93 1.16 59.73
N VAL A 366 16.41 2.36 59.96
CA VAL A 366 17.15 3.53 60.40
C VAL A 366 16.54 4.01 61.72
N HIS A 367 17.41 4.17 62.72
CA HIS A 367 17.07 4.61 64.06
C HIS A 367 17.73 5.97 64.28
N GLU A 368 17.04 7.08 63.98
CA GLU A 368 17.68 8.41 64.06
C GLU A 368 17.73 8.94 65.49
N PRO A 369 18.92 9.30 66.03
CA PRO A 369 19.04 9.81 67.39
C PRO A 369 18.27 11.12 67.62
N LEU A 370 17.22 11.09 68.43
CA LEU A 370 16.46 12.29 68.80
C LEU A 370 17.22 13.15 69.82
N SER A 371 16.88 14.43 69.85
CA SER A 371 17.36 15.41 70.83
C SER A 371 16.22 16.36 71.21
N GLY A 372 15.86 16.36 72.48
CA GLY A 372 14.57 16.85 72.97
C GLY A 372 13.45 15.81 72.80
N GLY A 373 12.32 16.06 73.47
CA GLY A 373 11.23 15.09 73.64
C GLY A 373 11.30 14.41 75.02
N PRO A 374 10.16 14.08 75.65
CA PRO A 374 10.13 13.47 76.97
C PRO A 374 10.50 11.99 76.91
N CYS A 375 11.24 11.52 77.91
CA CYS A 375 11.57 10.12 78.14
C CYS A 375 11.77 9.90 79.65
N GLU A 376 11.99 8.66 80.10
CA GLU A 376 12.23 8.34 81.52
C GLU A 376 13.60 7.67 81.68
N ALA A 377 14.58 8.34 82.31
CA ALA A 377 15.97 7.90 82.28
C ALA A 377 16.34 6.95 83.43
N ASP A 378 15.86 7.23 84.65
CA ASP A 378 16.30 6.56 85.89
C ASP A 378 15.16 6.20 86.86
N GLN A 379 13.89 6.40 86.46
CA GLN A 379 12.67 6.19 87.27
C GLN A 379 12.61 7.07 88.53
N ASN A 380 13.08 8.31 88.44
CA ASN A 380 13.25 9.20 89.59
C ASN A 380 12.62 10.58 89.35
N GLY A 381 11.43 10.83 89.85
CA GLY A 381 10.75 12.12 89.70
C GLY A 381 11.46 13.33 90.33
N CYS A 382 12.55 13.12 91.06
CA CYS A 382 13.43 14.21 91.45
C CYS A 382 14.32 14.73 90.32
N THR A 383 14.36 14.10 89.13
CA THR A 383 14.84 14.71 87.89
C THR A 383 13.64 15.11 87.04
N VAL A 384 13.53 16.40 86.77
CA VAL A 384 12.37 17.01 86.13
C VAL A 384 12.75 17.39 84.70
N GLY A 385 11.98 16.90 83.74
CA GLY A 385 12.28 17.08 82.32
C GLY A 385 13.41 16.18 81.84
N ASP A 386 13.38 14.91 82.23
CA ASP A 386 14.09 13.83 81.55
C ASP A 386 13.79 13.91 80.03
N HIS A 387 14.84 13.84 79.23
CA HIS A 387 14.72 14.10 77.79
C HIS A 387 15.82 13.38 77.00
N CYS A 388 15.58 13.26 75.70
CA CYS A 388 16.55 12.66 74.80
C CYS A 388 17.72 13.62 74.51
N GLU A 389 18.95 13.16 74.70
CA GLU A 389 20.16 13.80 74.18
C GLU A 389 20.89 12.78 73.29
N VAL A 390 21.00 13.09 71.98
CA VAL A 390 21.70 12.27 70.98
C VAL A 390 21.32 10.77 71.05
N GLY A 391 20.03 10.48 71.08
CA GLY A 391 19.50 9.11 71.08
C GLY A 391 19.51 8.39 72.43
N GLN A 392 20.02 9.02 73.49
CA GLN A 392 20.00 8.48 74.84
C GLN A 392 19.03 9.28 75.71
N CYS A 393 18.21 8.60 76.51
CA CYS A 393 17.43 9.28 77.54
C CYS A 393 18.36 9.70 78.68
N VAL A 394 18.41 10.99 79.01
CA VAL A 394 19.22 11.54 80.10
C VAL A 394 18.34 12.13 81.20
N PRO A 395 18.72 12.00 82.49
CA PRO A 395 17.96 12.60 83.57
C PRO A 395 17.93 14.13 83.46
N GLY A 396 16.77 14.70 83.74
CA GLY A 396 16.51 16.14 83.69
C GLY A 396 17.15 16.92 84.84
N GLN A 397 16.70 18.16 85.03
CA GLN A 397 17.22 19.00 86.11
C GLN A 397 16.69 18.50 87.46
N ALA A 398 17.56 18.47 88.48
CA ALA A 398 17.14 18.15 89.84
C ALA A 398 16.02 19.10 90.30
N ALA A 399 14.95 18.54 90.85
CA ALA A 399 13.75 19.27 91.26
C ALA A 399 14.08 20.43 92.21
N ASP A 400 13.60 21.63 91.87
CA ASP A 400 13.89 22.84 92.66
C ASP A 400 13.06 22.89 93.96
N CYS A 401 13.65 22.32 95.02
CA CYS A 401 13.12 22.44 96.38
C CYS A 401 13.64 23.69 97.13
N SER A 402 14.35 24.63 96.47
CA SER A 402 14.94 25.79 97.15
C SER A 402 13.92 26.72 97.79
N GLY A 403 12.65 26.69 97.37
CA GLY A 403 11.55 27.40 98.04
C GLY A 403 11.27 26.94 99.48
N LEU A 404 11.79 25.78 99.91
CA LEU A 404 11.74 25.33 101.30
C LEU A 404 12.99 25.68 102.12
N LYS A 405 14.03 26.21 101.47
CA LYS A 405 15.29 26.62 102.09
C LYS A 405 15.10 27.93 102.84
N ASP A 406 15.62 27.97 104.05
CA ASP A 406 15.74 29.19 104.87
C ASP A 406 17.12 29.20 105.55
N ALA A 407 17.32 30.02 106.58
CA ALA A 407 18.60 30.07 107.28
C ALA A 407 18.98 28.70 107.90
N CYS A 408 17.98 27.94 108.37
CA CYS A 408 18.15 26.76 109.22
C CYS A 408 17.64 25.45 108.60
N ASN A 409 17.18 25.51 107.36
CA ASN A 409 16.66 24.34 106.65
C ASN A 409 17.08 24.38 105.18
N ASP A 410 17.26 23.19 104.61
CA ASP A 410 17.36 22.98 103.16
C ASP A 410 16.10 22.26 102.66
N GLY A 411 15.74 22.52 101.40
CA GLY A 411 14.75 21.71 100.70
C GLY A 411 15.40 20.52 100.04
N VAL A 412 14.92 19.32 100.32
CA VAL A 412 15.39 18.06 99.72
C VAL A 412 14.23 17.39 98.99
N CYS A 413 14.50 16.89 97.79
CA CYS A 413 13.54 16.14 97.01
C CYS A 413 13.49 14.67 97.45
N VAL A 414 12.29 14.10 97.53
CA VAL A 414 12.03 12.67 97.69
C VAL A 414 11.20 12.20 96.50
N SER A 415 11.70 11.22 95.76
CA SER A 415 11.00 10.63 94.63
C SER A 415 9.95 9.62 95.10
N HIS A 416 8.80 9.60 94.43
CA HIS A 416 7.68 8.67 94.65
C HIS A 416 7.38 7.79 93.43
N GLY A 417 8.22 7.86 92.37
CA GLY A 417 8.09 7.12 91.12
C GLY A 417 8.85 7.83 89.99
N ALA A 418 8.62 7.45 88.73
CA ALA A 418 9.21 8.12 87.57
C ALA A 418 8.73 9.59 87.46
N ASP A 419 7.41 9.82 87.39
CA ASP A 419 6.85 11.14 87.08
C ASP A 419 6.54 12.02 88.32
N SER A 420 6.94 11.60 89.55
CA SER A 420 6.42 12.22 90.78
C SER A 420 7.42 12.32 91.93
N TYR A 421 7.35 13.46 92.63
CA TYR A 421 8.22 13.79 93.75
C TYR A 421 7.53 14.66 94.80
N GLU A 422 8.15 14.75 95.97
CA GLU A 422 7.78 15.64 97.07
C GLU A 422 9.01 16.40 97.55
N CYS A 423 8.93 17.73 97.57
CA CYS A 423 9.92 18.54 98.27
C CYS A 423 9.62 18.53 99.77
N ILE A 424 10.54 18.01 100.57
CA ILE A 424 10.48 18.06 102.04
C ILE A 424 11.50 19.05 102.58
N ARG A 425 11.20 19.60 103.76
CA ARG A 425 12.14 20.44 104.52
C ARG A 425 12.97 19.56 105.45
N VAL A 426 14.29 19.70 105.39
CA VAL A 426 15.23 19.03 106.32
C VAL A 426 16.09 20.07 107.05
N TRP A 427 16.48 19.76 108.29
CA TRP A 427 17.32 20.64 109.10
C TRP A 427 18.71 20.78 108.48
N ALA A 428 19.18 22.02 108.37
CA ALA A 428 20.47 22.36 107.75
C ALA A 428 21.15 23.53 108.50
N ASN A 429 22.42 23.79 108.19
CA ASN A 429 23.18 24.92 108.74
C ASN A 429 23.16 25.02 110.27
N GLU A 430 23.10 23.90 110.99
CA GLU A 430 23.05 23.88 112.47
C GLU A 430 24.21 24.68 113.08
N GLY A 431 23.89 25.63 113.96
CA GLY A 431 24.84 26.57 114.57
C GLY A 431 25.29 27.74 113.69
N ALA A 432 24.82 27.86 112.44
CA ALA A 432 25.03 29.05 111.62
C ALA A 432 24.19 30.24 112.14
N PRO A 433 24.66 31.49 111.94
CA PRO A 433 23.89 32.67 112.30
C PRO A 433 22.63 32.81 111.44
N CYS A 434 21.56 33.28 112.07
CA CYS A 434 20.26 33.51 111.43
C CYS A 434 19.61 34.79 112.00
N ASP A 435 18.42 35.14 111.50
CA ASP A 435 17.58 36.24 112.00
C ASP A 435 16.18 35.64 112.20
N ASP A 436 15.61 35.78 113.40
CA ASP A 436 14.27 35.28 113.74
C ASP A 436 13.15 36.30 113.45
N GLY A 437 13.52 37.48 112.93
CA GLY A 437 12.63 38.60 112.64
C GLY A 437 12.34 39.49 113.85
N LEU A 438 12.90 39.20 115.03
CA LEU A 438 12.77 40.04 116.22
C LEU A 438 13.92 41.05 116.27
N PHE A 439 13.64 42.29 115.82
CA PHE A 439 14.57 43.43 115.84
C PHE A 439 15.17 43.78 117.23
N CYS A 440 14.76 43.10 118.31
CA CYS A 440 15.22 43.32 119.68
C CYS A 440 16.28 42.31 120.14
N THR A 441 16.71 41.36 119.32
CA THR A 441 17.74 40.35 119.64
C THR A 441 18.82 40.31 118.55
N ASP A 442 20.03 39.88 118.92
CA ASP A 442 21.19 39.74 118.02
C ASP A 442 22.00 38.49 118.40
N GLY A 443 22.56 37.80 117.40
CA GLY A 443 23.39 36.60 117.57
C GLY A 443 22.60 35.29 117.68
N GLU A 444 21.44 35.21 117.03
CA GLU A 444 20.65 33.99 116.88
C GLU A 444 21.41 32.93 116.07
N SER A 445 21.08 31.66 116.32
CA SER A 445 21.69 30.53 115.62
C SER A 445 20.68 29.45 115.29
N CYS A 446 20.91 28.74 114.20
CA CYS A 446 20.05 27.64 113.79
C CYS A 446 20.17 26.44 114.75
N PHE A 447 19.04 26.01 115.31
CA PHE A 447 18.94 24.77 116.09
C PHE A 447 17.64 24.03 115.72
N GLN A 448 17.77 22.78 115.28
CA GLN A 448 16.64 21.89 114.91
C GLN A 448 15.66 22.50 113.90
N GLY A 449 16.17 23.22 112.90
CA GLY A 449 15.36 23.81 111.82
C GLY A 449 14.60 25.09 112.20
N THR A 450 14.88 25.70 113.36
CA THR A 450 14.38 27.03 113.70
C THR A 450 15.50 27.96 114.11
N CYS A 451 15.40 29.24 113.73
CA CYS A 451 16.27 30.27 114.25
C CYS A 451 15.90 30.54 115.72
N GLN A 452 16.88 30.42 116.63
CA GLN A 452 16.66 30.60 118.06
C GLN A 452 17.95 30.97 118.81
N GLY A 453 17.80 31.43 120.04
CA GLY A 453 18.88 32.04 120.80
C GLY A 453 18.74 33.56 120.79
N GLY A 454 19.80 34.26 120.39
CA GLY A 454 19.84 35.72 120.45
C GLY A 454 20.11 36.24 121.86
N ILE A 455 20.83 37.35 121.95
CA ILE A 455 20.95 38.15 123.16
C ILE A 455 20.11 39.41 122.93
N PRO A 456 19.26 39.85 123.88
CA PRO A 456 18.55 41.11 123.74
C PRO A 456 19.51 42.28 123.45
N ILE A 457 19.26 43.01 122.37
CA ILE A 457 20.08 44.16 121.97
C ILE A 457 20.03 45.21 123.09
N ASP A 458 21.20 45.60 123.58
CA ASP A 458 21.30 46.59 124.65
C ASP A 458 21.08 48.02 124.13
N CYS A 459 19.80 48.38 124.00
CA CYS A 459 19.33 49.70 123.61
C CYS A 459 19.62 50.79 124.67
N SER A 460 20.21 50.49 125.83
CA SER A 460 20.48 51.48 126.88
C SER A 460 21.37 52.65 126.43
N THR A 461 22.15 52.46 125.36
CA THR A 461 22.99 53.49 124.73
C THR A 461 22.23 54.45 123.80
N VAL A 462 21.00 54.11 123.41
CA VAL A 462 20.13 54.91 122.51
C VAL A 462 19.20 55.85 123.28
N ALA A 463 19.11 55.70 124.60
CA ALA A 463 18.29 56.54 125.47
C ALA A 463 18.76 58.01 125.45
N GLY A 464 17.85 58.92 125.08
CA GLY A 464 18.12 60.35 124.95
C GLY A 464 16.87 61.21 125.16
N PRO A 465 16.96 62.54 125.07
CA PRO A 465 15.83 63.43 125.38
C PRO A 465 14.62 63.29 124.45
N CYS A 466 14.73 62.50 123.36
CA CYS A 466 13.65 62.23 122.40
C CYS A 466 13.49 60.74 122.06
N ALA A 467 14.16 59.82 122.77
CA ALA A 467 14.08 58.37 122.53
C ALA A 467 14.27 57.60 123.84
N VAL A 468 13.48 56.55 124.04
CA VAL A 468 13.67 55.57 125.12
C VAL A 468 14.21 54.30 124.50
N GLY A 469 15.32 53.80 125.03
CA GLY A 469 15.89 52.49 124.69
C GLY A 469 15.25 51.38 125.51
#